data_AF-A0A7C1LTT1-F1
#
_entry.id   AF-A0A7C1LTT1-F1
#
_cell.length_a   1.000
_cell.length_b   1.000
_cell.length_c   1.000
_cell.angle_alpha   90.00
_cell.angle_beta   90.00
_cell.angle_gamma   90.00
#
_symmetry.space_group_name_H-M   'P 1'
#
loop_
_entity.id
_entity.type
_entity.pdbx_description
1 polymer ?
#
loop_
_entity_poly.entity_id
_entity_poly.type
_entity_poly.pdbx_seq_one_letter_code
_entity_poly.pdbx_strand_id
1 'polypeptide(L)'
;RKSWFENVLATYTLSIITAIFIGLFSVVLNFTIFRLFLLSIIQFFAIPLISIVLTLTISIPCSTALNYLVFKKGLNPNNIVNPIMTAVDDFSTVFCFLLTIIMLGVP
;
A
#
# COMPACT_ATOMS: atom_id res chain seq x y z
N ARG A 1 -5.19 23.53 3.64
CA ARG A 1 -5.34 22.52 4.73
C ARG A 1 -6.46 21.53 4.46
N LYS A 2 -7.70 21.95 4.11
CA LYS A 2 -8.81 21.02 3.77
C LYS A 2 -8.48 20.03 2.64
N SER A 3 -7.91 20.52 1.53
CA SER A 3 -7.51 19.67 0.39
C SER A 3 -6.49 18.57 0.73
N TRP A 4 -5.59 18.77 1.71
CA TRP A 4 -4.63 17.72 2.08
C TRP A 4 -5.33 16.57 2.81
N PHE A 5 -6.24 16.87 3.74
CA PHE A 5 -7.03 15.85 4.43
C PHE A 5 -7.95 15.10 3.47
N GLU A 6 -8.57 15.81 2.52
CA GLU A 6 -9.38 15.21 1.46
C GLU A 6 -8.55 14.25 0.60
N ASN A 7 -7.34 14.64 0.20
CA ASN A 7 -6.44 13.77 -0.56
C ASN A 7 -6.03 12.53 0.25
N VAL A 8 -5.65 12.69 1.52
CA VAL A 8 -5.29 11.57 2.39
C VAL A 8 -6.46 10.59 2.52
N LEU A 9 -7.66 11.11 2.79
CA LEU A 9 -8.86 10.28 2.91
C LEU A 9 -9.16 9.56 1.59
N ALA A 10 -9.08 10.25 0.46
CA ALA A 10 -9.28 9.67 -0.86
C ALA A 10 -8.24 8.58 -1.18
N THR A 11 -6.98 8.76 -0.78
CA THR A 11 -5.95 7.74 -0.93
C THR A 11 -6.25 6.51 -0.08
N TYR A 12 -6.68 6.68 1.18
CA TYR A 12 -7.08 5.55 2.03
C TYR A 12 -8.29 4.81 1.46
N THR A 13 -9.34 5.51 1.04
CA THR A 13 -10.54 4.87 0.50
C THR A 13 -10.23 4.09 -0.78
N LEU A 14 -9.48 4.68 -1.71
CA LEU A 14 -9.07 4.02 -2.95
C LEU A 14 -8.20 2.78 -2.66
N SER A 15 -7.27 2.89 -1.71
CA SER A 15 -6.38 1.80 -1.33
C SER A 15 -7.11 0.63 -0.65
N ILE A 16 -8.10 0.92 0.18
CA ILE A 16 -8.94 -0.11 0.80
C ILE A 16 -9.78 -0.83 -0.25
N ILE A 17 -10.39 -0.08 -1.18
CA ILE A 17 -11.18 -0.65 -2.28
C ILE A 17 -10.28 -1.57 -3.14
N THR A 18 -9.10 -1.09 -3.53
CA THR A 18 -8.15 -1.90 -4.33
C THR A 18 -7.70 -3.15 -3.58
N ALA A 19 -7.42 -3.07 -2.28
CA ALA A 19 -7.06 -4.25 -1.47
C ALA A 19 -8.20 -5.30 -1.41
N ILE A 20 -9.46 -4.87 -1.33
CA ILE A 20 -10.61 -5.78 -1.40
C ILE A 20 -10.67 -6.48 -2.76
N PHE A 21 -10.48 -5.74 -3.86
CA PHE A 21 -10.43 -6.32 -5.20
C PHE A 21 -9.27 -7.30 -5.38
N ILE A 22 -8.09 -6.98 -4.84
CA ILE A 22 -6.92 -7.88 -4.84
C ILE A 22 -7.24 -9.17 -4.07
N GLY A 23 -7.86 -9.06 -2.90
CA GLY A 23 -8.27 -10.22 -2.11
C GLY A 23 -9.28 -11.09 -2.85
N LEU A 24 -10.30 -10.48 -3.45
CA LEU A 24 -11.31 -11.18 -4.27
C LEU A 24 -10.65 -11.91 -5.44
N PHE A 25 -9.78 -11.22 -6.18
CA PHE A 25 -9.06 -11.80 -7.30
C PHE A 25 -8.17 -12.97 -6.86
N SER A 26 -7.51 -12.84 -5.71
CA SER A 26 -6.67 -13.90 -5.14
C SER A 26 -7.48 -15.15 -4.77
N VAL A 27 -8.70 -14.99 -4.25
CA VAL A 27 -9.61 -16.12 -3.99
C VAL A 27 -10.01 -16.81 -5.30
N VAL A 28 -10.35 -16.05 -6.35
CA VAL A 28 -10.71 -16.59 -7.66
C VAL A 28 -9.54 -17.37 -8.27
N LEU A 29 -8.33 -16.81 -8.23
CA LEU A 29 -7.12 -17.47 -8.70
C LEU A 29 -6.81 -18.74 -7.90
N ASN A 30 -6.98 -18.71 -6.58
CA ASN A 30 -6.75 -19.88 -5.75
C ASN A 30 -7.74 -21.00 -6.09
N PHE A 31 -9.01 -20.68 -6.30
CA PHE A 31 -10.02 -21.68 -6.65
C PHE A 31 -9.80 -22.28 -8.05
N THR A 32 -9.40 -21.45 -9.03
CA THR A 32 -9.33 -21.86 -10.44
C THR A 32 -8.00 -22.50 -10.81
N ILE A 33 -6.87 -21.91 -10.40
CA ILE A 33 -5.53 -22.27 -10.87
C ILE A 33 -4.76 -23.04 -9.79
N PHE A 34 -4.54 -22.42 -8.63
CA PHE A 34 -3.54 -22.90 -7.68
C PHE A 34 -4.04 -24.03 -6.76
N ARG A 35 -5.32 -24.00 -6.39
CA ARG A 35 -5.98 -24.98 -5.50
C ARG A 35 -5.20 -25.24 -4.21
N LEU A 36 -4.61 -24.17 -3.64
CA LEU A 36 -3.86 -24.24 -2.40
C LEU A 36 -4.86 -24.12 -1.23
N PHE A 37 -5.02 -25.22 -0.49
CA PHE A 37 -5.86 -25.27 0.72
C PHE A 37 -5.10 -24.85 2.00
N LEU A 38 -3.94 -24.19 1.83
CA LEU A 38 -3.08 -23.77 2.94
C LEU A 38 -3.59 -22.51 3.65
N LEU A 39 -4.36 -21.66 2.95
CA LEU A 39 -4.82 -20.37 3.43
C LEU A 39 -6.33 -20.33 3.62
N SER A 40 -6.77 -19.70 4.69
CA SER A 40 -8.18 -19.37 4.91
C SER A 40 -8.63 -18.25 3.96
N ILE A 41 -9.89 -18.28 3.53
CA ILE A 41 -10.52 -17.20 2.74
C ILE A 41 -10.31 -15.83 3.40
N ILE A 42 -10.37 -15.78 4.74
CA ILE A 42 -10.17 -14.54 5.49
C ILE A 42 -8.75 -13.98 5.28
N GLN A 43 -7.73 -14.84 5.20
CA GLN A 43 -6.34 -14.42 5.00
C GLN A 43 -6.13 -13.78 3.63
N PHE A 44 -6.83 -14.23 2.58
CA PHE A 44 -6.75 -13.62 1.26
C PHE A 44 -7.20 -12.15 1.23
N PHE A 45 -8.10 -11.75 2.13
CA PHE A 45 -8.50 -10.34 2.28
C PHE A 45 -7.65 -9.62 3.32
N ALA A 46 -7.32 -10.27 4.44
CA ALA A 46 -6.58 -9.66 5.54
C ALA A 46 -5.17 -9.25 5.13
N ILE A 47 -4.45 -10.08 4.36
CA ILE A 47 -3.08 -9.79 3.92
C ILE A 47 -3.00 -8.48 3.13
N PRO A 48 -3.70 -8.30 1.99
CA PRO A 48 -3.62 -7.06 1.22
C PRO A 48 -4.17 -5.85 2.00
N LEU A 49 -5.20 -6.01 2.83
CA LEU A 49 -5.76 -4.91 3.63
C LEU A 49 -4.78 -4.40 4.69
N ILE A 50 -4.16 -5.30 5.46
CA ILE A 50 -3.20 -4.89 6.50
C ILE A 50 -1.94 -4.34 5.84
N SER A 51 -1.46 -4.99 4.77
CA SER A 51 -0.27 -4.56 4.03
C SER A 51 -0.43 -3.16 3.45
N ILE A 52 -1.56 -2.84 2.82
CA ILE A 52 -1.78 -1.52 2.21
C ILE A 52 -1.89 -0.44 3.29
N VAL A 53 -2.56 -0.72 4.41
CA VAL A 53 -2.67 0.23 5.53
C VAL A 53 -1.30 0.53 6.12
N LEU A 54 -0.47 -0.49 6.35
CA LEU A 54 0.91 -0.32 6.83
C LEU A 54 1.79 0.42 5.82
N THR A 55 1.60 0.20 4.52
CA THR A 55 2.35 0.93 3.50
C THR A 55 1.98 2.42 3.51
N LEU A 56 0.69 2.73 3.61
CA LEU A 56 0.20 4.12 3.61
C LEU A 56 0.66 4.93 4.82
N THR A 57 0.84 4.30 5.98
CA THR A 57 1.38 4.99 7.17
C THR A 57 2.82 5.45 6.97
N ILE A 58 3.57 4.83 6.06
CA ILE A 58 4.93 5.25 5.69
C ILE A 58 4.89 6.21 4.49
N SER A 59 4.16 5.84 3.43
CA SER A 59 4.12 6.56 2.16
C SER A 59 3.57 7.99 2.30
N ILE A 60 2.47 8.18 3.04
CA ILE A 60 1.81 9.50 3.15
C ILE A 60 2.71 10.53 3.87
N PRO A 61 3.32 10.23 5.04
CA PRO A 61 4.30 11.11 5.67
C PRO A 61 5.53 11.36 4.78
N CYS A 62 6.09 10.31 4.16
CA CYS A 62 7.25 10.44 3.27
C CYS A 62 6.95 11.39 2.10
N SER A 63 5.81 11.22 1.43
CA SER A 63 5.37 12.09 0.33
C SER A 63 5.19 13.53 0.77
N THR A 64 4.56 13.74 1.94
CA THR A 64 4.33 15.09 2.46
C THR A 64 5.66 15.77 2.85
N ALA A 65 6.59 15.03 3.47
CA ALA A 65 7.90 15.53 3.87
C ALA A 65 8.80 15.83 2.66
N LEU A 66 8.84 14.93 1.66
CA LEU A 66 9.61 15.12 0.43
C LEU A 66 9.11 16.33 -0.35
N ASN A 67 7.79 16.45 -0.54
CA ASN A 67 7.21 17.62 -1.18
C ASN A 67 7.63 18.91 -0.46
N TYR A 68 7.49 18.97 0.86
CA TYR A 68 7.90 20.13 1.65
C TYR A 68 9.40 20.46 1.49
N LEU A 69 10.28 19.46 1.55
CA LEU A 69 11.73 19.65 1.40
C LEU A 69 12.11 20.13 0.00
N VAL A 70 11.47 19.58 -1.04
CA VAL A 70 11.73 19.95 -2.43
C VAL A 70 11.25 21.37 -2.72
N PHE A 71 10.06 21.75 -2.24
CA PHE A 71 9.57 23.13 -2.32
C PHE A 71 10.49 24.11 -1.58
N LYS A 72 10.97 23.74 -0.39
CA LYS A 72 11.91 24.58 0.39
C LYS A 72 13.23 24.79 -0.35
N LYS A 73 13.67 23.84 -1.18
CA LYS A 73 14.88 23.93 -2.01
C LYS A 73 14.66 24.60 -3.37
N GLY A 74 13.44 25.03 -3.70
CA GLY A 74 13.10 25.67 -4.97
C GLY A 74 13.18 24.74 -6.19
N LEU A 75 13.19 23.42 -5.97
CA LEU A 75 13.26 22.43 -7.04
C LEU A 75 11.84 22.02 -7.47
N ASN A 76 11.68 21.53 -8.70
CA ASN A 76 10.39 21.05 -9.18
C ASN A 76 10.07 19.66 -8.58
N PRO A 77 9.03 19.53 -7.73
CA PRO A 77 8.71 18.27 -7.07
C PRO A 77 8.32 17.17 -8.04
N ASN A 78 7.75 17.48 -9.20
CA ASN A 78 7.34 16.46 -10.17
C ASN A 78 8.53 15.65 -10.70
N ASN A 79 9.73 16.25 -10.74
CA ASN A 79 10.93 15.60 -11.28
C ASN A 79 11.70 14.81 -10.20
N ILE A 80 11.46 15.08 -8.92
CA ILE A 80 12.27 14.55 -7.80
C ILE A 80 11.41 13.69 -6.89
N VAL A 81 10.25 14.19 -6.47
CA VAL A 81 9.37 13.49 -5.54
C VAL A 81 8.79 12.24 -6.18
N ASN A 82 8.37 12.27 -7.45
CA ASN A 82 7.75 11.11 -8.09
C ASN A 82 8.70 9.90 -8.17
N PRO A 83 9.94 10.01 -8.72
CA PRO A 83 10.86 8.87 -8.75
C PRO A 83 11.23 8.35 -7.37
N ILE A 84 11.43 9.24 -6.40
CA ILE A 84 11.79 8.87 -5.03
C ILE A 84 10.61 8.17 -4.35
N MET A 85 9.39 8.68 -4.51
CA MET A 85 8.19 8.08 -3.93
C MET A 85 7.93 6.69 -4.52
N THR A 86 8.11 6.49 -5.82
CA THR A 86 8.01 5.14 -6.41
C THR A 86 9.00 4.18 -5.76
N ALA A 87 10.27 4.57 -5.59
CA ALA A 87 11.25 3.71 -4.93
C ALA A 87 10.92 3.43 -3.45
N VAL A 88 10.43 4.45 -2.72
CA VAL A 88 9.98 4.30 -1.33
C VAL A 88 8.78 3.37 -1.24
N ASP A 89 7.81 3.52 -2.13
CA ASP A 89 6.59 2.72 -2.16
C ASP A 89 6.89 1.27 -2.55
N ASP A 90 7.73 1.03 -3.57
CA ASP A 90 8.15 -0.32 -3.97
C ASP A 90 8.86 -1.07 -2.83
N PHE A 91 9.76 -0.37 -2.10
CA PHE A 91 10.42 -0.96 -0.94
C PHE A 91 9.44 -1.19 0.22
N SER A 92 8.63 -0.18 0.55
CA SER A 92 7.72 -0.23 1.71
C SER A 92 6.62 -1.24 1.50
N THR A 93 6.05 -1.34 0.30
CA THR A 93 5.00 -2.33 -0.02
C THR A 93 5.51 -3.76 0.17
N VAL A 94 6.68 -4.09 -0.35
CA VAL A 94 7.28 -5.43 -0.19
C VAL A 94 7.58 -5.72 1.28
N PHE A 95 8.16 -4.76 1.99
CA PHE A 95 8.48 -4.90 3.41
C PHE A 95 7.20 -5.09 4.25
N CYS A 96 6.18 -4.26 4.07
CA CYS A 96 4.91 -4.33 4.78
C CYS A 96 4.14 -5.61 4.44
N PHE A 97 4.20 -6.07 3.19
CA PHE A 97 3.59 -7.32 2.77
C PHE A 97 4.24 -8.52 3.47
N LEU A 98 5.57 -8.60 3.46
CA LEU A 98 6.32 -9.63 4.17
C LEU A 98 6.01 -9.62 5.67
N LEU A 99 6.01 -8.44 6.28
CA LEU A 99 5.68 -8.26 7.68
C LEU A 99 4.25 -8.75 7.99
N THR A 100 3.29 -8.47 7.10
CA THR A 100 1.90 -8.90 7.26
C THR A 100 1.76 -10.42 7.21
N ILE A 101 2.48 -11.08 6.30
CA ILE A 101 2.52 -12.56 6.21
C ILE A 101 3.05 -13.15 7.52
N ILE A 102 4.16 -12.61 8.03
CA ILE A 102 4.76 -13.04 9.29
C ILE A 102 3.78 -12.84 10.46
N MET A 103 3.14 -11.67 10.54
CA MET A 103 2.16 -11.37 11.61
C MET A 103 0.94 -12.30 11.59
N LEU A 104 0.49 -12.71 10.40
CA LEU A 104 -0.67 -13.60 10.25
C LEU A 104 -0.30 -15.09 10.33
N GLY A 105 0.97 -15.41 10.59
CA GLY A 105 1.44 -16.79 10.73
C GLY A 105 1.27 -17.61 9.46
N VAL A 106 1.33 -16.95 8.30
CA VAL A 106 1.22 -17.62 7.00
C VAL A 106 2.56 -18.28 6.67
N PRO A 107 2.57 -19.60 6.34
CA PRO A 107 3.79 -20.34 6.03
C PRO A 107 4.47 -19.88 4.74
#